data_AF-A0A920MQ49-F1
#
_entry.id   AF-A0A920MQ49-F1
#
_cell.length_a   1.000
_cell.length_b   1.000
_cell.length_c   1.000
_cell.angle_alpha   90.00
_cell.angle_beta   90.00
_cell.angle_gamma   90.00
#
_symmetry.space_group_name_H-M   'P 1'
#
loop_
_entity.id
_entity.type
_entity.pdbx_description
1 polymer ?
#
loop_
_entity_poly.entity_id
_entity_poly.type
_entity_poly.pdbx_seq_one_letter_code
_entity_poly.pdbx_strand_id
1 'polypeptide(L)'
;MQSMQESGSASGYEQFLKSMQQMAGQQQGVNQQGMQLGLGQMAAAAQQQMMQQMLSKQKGIRKSLEQLMNEMRHSGQKGMGDLSGIAGDMDEVIKDLQKKRFNRKTKERQQRILSRMLDSQTSMTQRGKKDDRKSSTAVSDLVLEGPGGLPSDMGQRENLALQALNNAMNAGYSREHQTMIKRYFNSLSKISQETQIKDNNEILSD
;
A
#
# COMPACT_ATOMS: atom_id res chain seq x y z
N MET A 1 8.15 14.74 19.44
CA MET A 1 8.91 13.63 18.82
C MET A 1 8.47 12.30 19.43
N GLN A 2 7.18 11.97 19.33
CA GLN A 2 6.61 10.80 20.02
C GLN A 2 5.57 10.14 19.12
N SER A 3 6.03 9.77 17.92
CA SER A 3 5.25 9.07 16.89
C SER A 3 6.14 8.13 16.05
N MET A 4 7.29 7.70 16.59
CA MET A 4 8.24 6.80 15.91
C MET A 4 8.37 5.41 16.56
N GLN A 5 7.59 5.07 17.60
CA GLN A 5 7.75 3.81 18.34
C GLN A 5 6.66 2.75 18.13
N GLU A 6 5.64 3.00 17.30
CA GLU A 6 4.62 1.99 16.98
C GLU A 6 4.81 1.29 15.61
N SER A 7 5.81 1.68 14.81
CA SER A 7 5.99 1.20 13.43
C SER A 7 7.30 0.43 13.17
N GLY A 8 7.78 -0.37 14.13
CA GLY A 8 9.02 -1.17 13.99
C GLY A 8 9.11 -2.08 12.75
N SER A 9 8.00 -2.26 12.02
CA SER A 9 7.95 -3.00 10.75
C SER A 9 8.22 -2.16 9.50
N ALA A 10 8.04 -0.83 9.54
CA ALA A 10 8.11 0.03 8.34
C ALA A 10 9.55 0.41 7.94
N SER A 11 10.44 0.62 8.91
CA SER A 11 11.82 1.09 8.65
C SER A 11 12.72 0.02 8.01
N GLY A 12 12.64 -1.23 8.48
CA GLY A 12 13.41 -2.34 7.92
C GLY A 12 12.96 -2.72 6.51
N TYR A 13 11.67 -2.56 6.21
CA TYR A 13 11.11 -2.82 4.89
C TYR A 13 11.60 -1.80 3.84
N GLU A 14 11.58 -0.50 4.16
CA GLU A 14 12.05 0.54 3.24
C GLU A 14 13.56 0.39 2.96
N GLN A 15 14.33 0.08 4.00
CA GLN A 15 15.75 -0.22 3.88
C GLN A 15 16.03 -1.46 3.02
N PHE A 16 15.20 -2.51 3.13
CA PHE A 16 15.27 -3.68 2.28
C PHE A 16 15.05 -3.31 0.81
N LEU A 17 13.97 -2.58 0.50
CA LEU A 17 13.65 -2.20 -0.87
C LEU A 17 14.76 -1.36 -1.49
N LYS A 18 15.25 -0.36 -0.75
CA LYS A 18 16.35 0.50 -1.20
C LYS A 18 17.62 -0.30 -1.48
N SER A 19 17.98 -1.20 -0.57
CA SER A 19 19.15 -2.08 -0.73
C SER A 19 19.01 -3.01 -1.94
N MET A 20 17.84 -3.63 -2.12
CA MET A 20 17.57 -4.50 -3.27
C MET A 20 17.58 -3.73 -4.59
N GLN A 21 17.00 -2.53 -4.64
CA GLN A 21 16.99 -1.69 -5.83
C GLN A 21 18.42 -1.30 -6.24
N GLN A 22 19.27 -0.93 -5.27
CA GLN A 22 20.68 -0.63 -5.53
C GLN A 22 21.43 -1.85 -6.08
N MET A 23 21.25 -3.03 -5.48
CA MET A 23 21.87 -4.27 -5.97
C MET A 23 21.37 -4.66 -7.36
N ALA A 24 20.08 -4.51 -7.65
CA ALA A 24 19.52 -4.75 -8.98
C ALA A 24 20.13 -3.83 -10.04
N GLY A 25 20.32 -2.54 -9.71
CA GLY A 25 21.01 -1.58 -10.59
C GLY A 25 22.46 -1.98 -10.85
N GLN A 26 23.20 -2.41 -9.81
CA GLN A 26 24.56 -2.92 -9.97
C GLN A 26 24.60 -4.18 -10.84
N GLN A 27 23.69 -5.13 -10.60
CA GLN A 27 23.56 -6.36 -11.37
C GLN A 27 23.23 -6.09 -12.83
N GLN A 28 22.35 -5.11 -13.13
CA GLN A 28 22.08 -4.68 -14.49
C GLN A 28 23.35 -4.18 -15.19
N GLY A 29 24.21 -3.43 -14.49
CA GLY A 29 25.50 -3.02 -15.02
C GLY A 29 26.42 -4.21 -15.33
N VAL A 30 26.44 -5.23 -14.48
CA VAL A 30 27.21 -6.47 -14.75
C VAL A 30 26.63 -7.22 -15.96
N ASN A 31 25.30 -7.25 -16.12
CA ASN A 31 24.64 -7.88 -17.26
C ASN A 31 25.00 -7.18 -18.58
N GLN A 32 25.09 -5.84 -18.57
CA GLN A 32 25.53 -5.05 -19.73
C GLN A 32 26.99 -5.38 -20.11
N GLN A 33 27.89 -5.48 -19.13
CA GLN A 33 29.27 -5.92 -19.36
C GLN A 33 29.31 -7.34 -19.95
N GLY A 34 28.49 -8.25 -19.43
CA GLY A 34 28.35 -9.60 -19.97
C GLY A 34 27.82 -9.64 -21.41
N MET A 35 26.91 -8.73 -21.77
CA MET A 35 26.44 -8.59 -23.15
C MET A 35 27.57 -8.11 -24.08
N GLN A 36 28.37 -7.13 -23.64
CA GLN A 36 29.51 -6.62 -24.40
C GLN A 36 30.59 -7.70 -24.60
N LEU A 37 30.87 -8.52 -23.57
CA LEU A 37 31.71 -9.71 -23.69
C LEU A 37 31.17 -10.71 -24.72
N GLY A 38 29.85 -10.93 -24.73
CA GLY A 38 29.20 -11.87 -25.63
C GLY A 38 29.20 -11.46 -27.11
N LEU A 39 29.44 -10.17 -27.42
CA LEU A 39 29.57 -9.69 -28.80
C LEU A 39 30.91 -10.07 -29.44
N GLY A 40 31.92 -10.44 -28.65
CA GLY A 40 33.20 -10.96 -29.16
C GLY A 40 34.11 -9.97 -29.90
N GLN A 41 33.75 -8.68 -29.98
CA GLN A 41 34.48 -7.67 -30.74
C GLN A 41 35.70 -7.07 -29.99
N MET A 42 35.98 -7.52 -28.77
CA MET A 42 37.04 -6.96 -27.92
C MET A 42 38.32 -7.79 -27.97
N ALA A 43 39.47 -7.09 -27.85
CA ALA A 43 40.77 -7.74 -27.66
C ALA A 43 40.78 -8.59 -26.37
N ALA A 44 41.56 -9.69 -26.37
CA ALA A 44 41.60 -10.64 -25.26
C ALA A 44 42.00 -10.00 -23.91
N ALA A 45 42.92 -9.03 -23.92
CA ALA A 45 43.32 -8.30 -22.72
C ALA A 45 42.16 -7.47 -22.13
N ALA A 46 41.40 -6.77 -23.00
CA ALA A 46 40.22 -6.02 -22.59
C ALA A 46 39.11 -6.95 -22.08
N GLN A 47 38.92 -8.10 -22.72
CA GLN A 47 37.99 -9.14 -22.27
C GLN A 47 38.33 -9.64 -20.86
N GLN A 48 39.61 -9.91 -20.59
CA GLN A 48 40.06 -10.37 -19.28
C GLN A 48 39.87 -9.30 -18.20
N GLN A 49 40.22 -8.04 -18.50
CA GLN A 49 40.01 -6.93 -17.57
C GLN A 49 38.52 -6.75 -17.24
N MET A 50 37.65 -6.81 -18.24
CA MET A 50 36.21 -6.71 -18.04
C MET A 50 35.67 -7.87 -17.20
N MET A 51 36.11 -9.11 -17.43
CA MET A 51 35.74 -10.25 -16.58
C MET A 51 36.18 -10.08 -15.13
N GLN A 52 37.36 -9.53 -14.87
CA GLN A 52 37.82 -9.24 -13.50
C GLN A 52 36.96 -8.16 -12.82
N GLN A 53 36.59 -7.11 -13.56
CA GLN A 53 35.68 -6.08 -13.05
C GLN A 53 34.30 -6.67 -12.73
N MET A 54 33.76 -7.51 -13.62
CA MET A 54 32.48 -8.21 -13.38
C MET A 54 32.57 -9.11 -12.15
N LEU A 55 33.67 -9.85 -11.98
CA LEU A 55 33.89 -10.72 -10.82
C LEU A 55 33.89 -9.90 -9.52
N SER A 56 34.61 -8.78 -9.50
CA SER A 56 34.65 -7.89 -8.33
C SER A 56 33.27 -7.35 -7.97
N LYS A 57 32.53 -6.84 -8.98
CA LYS A 57 31.15 -6.36 -8.78
C LYS A 57 30.24 -7.47 -8.28
N GLN A 58 30.30 -8.67 -8.89
CA GLN A 58 29.46 -9.80 -8.50
C GLN A 58 29.69 -10.21 -7.04
N LYS A 59 30.95 -10.24 -6.59
CA LYS A 59 31.30 -10.50 -5.19
C LYS A 59 30.77 -9.41 -4.25
N GLY A 60 30.86 -8.15 -4.67
CA GLY A 60 30.30 -7.03 -3.91
C GLY A 60 28.79 -7.18 -3.71
N ILE A 61 28.05 -7.41 -4.80
CA ILE A 61 26.60 -7.61 -4.75
C ILE A 61 26.25 -8.83 -3.87
N ARG A 62 26.99 -9.94 -4.02
CA ARG A 62 26.79 -11.16 -3.21
C ARG A 62 26.97 -10.92 -1.72
N LYS A 63 27.95 -10.10 -1.34
CA LYS A 63 28.19 -9.71 0.05
C LYS A 63 27.07 -8.82 0.59
N SER A 64 26.64 -7.82 -0.17
CA SER A 64 25.51 -6.96 0.21
C SER A 64 24.22 -7.76 0.38
N LEU A 65 23.97 -8.73 -0.50
CA LEU A 65 22.83 -9.64 -0.40
C LEU A 65 22.89 -10.48 0.88
N GLU A 66 24.08 -10.94 1.27
CA GLU A 66 24.28 -11.70 2.50
C GLU A 66 23.99 -10.89 3.75
N GLN A 67 24.47 -9.65 3.79
CA GLN A 67 24.16 -8.71 4.88
C GLN A 67 22.67 -8.47 4.98
N LEU A 68 22.00 -8.24 3.84
CA LEU A 68 20.56 -8.07 3.78
C LEU A 68 19.80 -9.32 4.27
N MET A 69 20.21 -10.52 3.86
CA MET A 69 19.63 -11.77 4.33
C MET A 69 19.79 -11.94 5.85
N ASN A 70 20.95 -11.57 6.38
CA ASN A 70 21.21 -11.63 7.81
C ASN A 70 20.32 -10.64 8.57
N GLU A 71 20.24 -9.38 8.15
CA GLU A 71 19.34 -8.37 8.76
C GLU A 71 17.88 -8.85 8.77
N MET A 72 17.42 -9.42 7.66
CA MET A 72 16.07 -9.98 7.54
C MET A 72 15.83 -11.18 8.48
N ARG A 73 16.84 -12.03 8.70
CA ARG A 73 16.71 -13.17 9.64
C ARG A 73 16.54 -12.68 11.07
N HIS A 74 17.24 -11.62 11.46
CA HIS A 74 17.14 -11.04 12.80
C HIS A 74 15.81 -10.31 13.01
N SER A 75 15.21 -9.74 11.97
CA SER A 75 13.90 -9.05 12.05
C SER A 75 12.70 -10.00 12.02
N GLY A 76 12.90 -11.31 11.86
CA GLY A 76 11.82 -12.30 11.82
C GLY A 76 10.94 -12.23 10.57
N GLN A 77 11.30 -11.42 9.56
CA GLN A 77 10.53 -11.28 8.32
C GLN A 77 10.61 -12.55 7.47
N LYS A 78 9.46 -13.15 7.15
CA LYS A 78 9.37 -14.30 6.24
C LYS A 78 9.51 -13.84 4.79
N GLY A 79 10.54 -14.30 4.07
CA GLY A 79 10.75 -13.96 2.66
C GLY A 79 12.05 -14.44 1.99
N MET A 80 12.86 -15.27 2.65
CA MET A 80 14.24 -15.59 2.21
C MET A 80 14.35 -16.56 1.03
N GLY A 81 13.25 -17.18 0.58
CA GLY A 81 13.29 -18.21 -0.47
C GLY A 81 13.92 -17.70 -1.76
N ASP A 82 13.46 -16.53 -2.23
CA ASP A 82 13.98 -15.92 -3.45
C ASP A 82 15.42 -15.40 -3.28
N LEU A 83 15.76 -14.86 -2.10
CA LEU A 83 17.11 -14.37 -1.80
C LEU A 83 18.16 -15.49 -1.79
N SER A 84 17.81 -16.67 -1.30
CA SER A 84 18.68 -17.84 -1.30
C SER A 84 18.94 -18.34 -2.73
N GLY A 85 17.90 -18.32 -3.58
CA GLY A 85 18.05 -18.64 -5.00
C GLY A 85 18.96 -17.66 -5.74
N ILE A 86 18.81 -16.36 -5.47
CA ILE A 86 19.70 -15.32 -5.99
C ILE A 86 21.15 -15.60 -5.58
N ALA A 87 21.40 -15.84 -4.28
CA ALA A 87 22.74 -16.11 -3.78
C ALA A 87 23.40 -17.33 -4.44
N GLY A 88 22.65 -18.42 -4.63
CA GLY A 88 23.15 -19.62 -5.31
C GLY A 88 23.49 -19.37 -6.79
N ASP A 89 22.66 -18.63 -7.53
CA ASP A 89 22.96 -18.26 -8.92
C ASP A 89 24.22 -17.35 -8.97
N MET A 90 24.39 -16.44 -8.01
CA MET A 90 25.61 -15.59 -7.91
C MET A 90 26.87 -16.40 -7.65
N ASP A 91 26.82 -17.38 -6.75
CA ASP A 91 27.98 -18.22 -6.42
C ASP A 91 28.47 -18.99 -7.65
N GLU A 92 27.53 -19.48 -8.48
CA GLU A 92 27.86 -20.14 -9.75
C GLU A 92 28.43 -19.17 -10.80
N VAL A 93 27.91 -17.93 -10.88
CA VAL A 93 28.51 -16.90 -11.75
C VAL A 93 29.92 -16.53 -11.29
N ILE A 94 30.13 -16.31 -9.99
CA ILE A 94 31.43 -15.98 -9.41
C ILE A 94 32.43 -17.08 -9.74
N LYS A 95 32.04 -18.35 -9.58
CA LYS A 95 32.85 -19.53 -9.91
C LYS A 95 33.20 -19.61 -11.39
N ASP A 96 32.26 -19.32 -12.29
CA ASP A 96 32.51 -19.27 -13.73
C ASP A 96 33.52 -18.16 -14.07
N LEU A 97 33.33 -16.95 -13.54
CA LEU A 97 34.20 -15.80 -13.77
C LEU A 97 35.61 -16.00 -13.20
N GLN A 98 35.75 -16.63 -12.02
CA GLN A 98 37.06 -17.01 -11.47
C GLN A 98 37.83 -17.97 -12.38
N LYS A 99 37.11 -18.86 -13.07
CA LYS A 99 37.68 -19.76 -14.07
C LYS A 99 37.90 -19.09 -15.44
N LYS A 100 37.71 -17.77 -15.53
CA LYS A 100 37.75 -16.98 -16.77
C LYS A 100 36.77 -17.52 -17.83
N ARG A 101 35.64 -18.08 -17.38
CA ARG A 101 34.61 -18.63 -18.26
C ARG A 101 33.39 -17.71 -18.24
N PHE A 102 32.98 -17.25 -19.41
CA PHE A 102 31.72 -16.55 -19.60
C PHE A 102 30.99 -17.16 -20.79
N ASN A 103 30.05 -18.07 -20.51
CA ASN A 103 29.28 -18.77 -21.53
C ASN A 103 27.79 -18.42 -21.44
N ARG A 104 26.99 -19.00 -22.32
CA ARG A 104 25.52 -18.82 -22.34
C ARG A 104 24.87 -19.09 -20.97
N LYS A 105 25.29 -20.16 -20.27
CA LYS A 105 24.78 -20.50 -18.94
C LYS A 105 25.11 -19.43 -17.91
N THR A 106 26.33 -18.88 -17.93
CA THR A 106 26.74 -17.76 -17.07
C THR A 106 25.90 -16.51 -17.35
N LYS A 107 25.67 -16.19 -18.63
CA LYS A 107 24.81 -15.07 -19.06
C LYS A 107 23.36 -15.25 -18.59
N GLU A 108 22.79 -16.44 -18.73
CA GLU A 108 21.43 -16.75 -18.30
C GLU A 108 21.26 -16.63 -16.78
N ARG A 109 22.25 -17.09 -16.00
CA ARG A 109 22.26 -16.89 -14.54
C ARG A 109 22.29 -15.42 -14.17
N GLN A 110 23.12 -14.60 -14.84
CA GLN A 110 23.18 -13.16 -14.62
C GLN A 110 21.84 -12.45 -14.87
N GLN A 111 21.09 -12.87 -15.89
CA GLN A 111 19.74 -12.38 -16.15
C GLN A 111 18.76 -12.85 -15.06
N ARG A 112 18.82 -14.13 -14.69
CA ARG A 112 17.95 -14.71 -13.65
C ARG A 112 18.15 -14.05 -12.28
N ILE A 113 19.39 -13.74 -11.91
CA ILE A 113 19.73 -13.00 -10.68
C ILE A 113 18.98 -11.66 -10.67
N LEU A 114 19.06 -10.90 -11.76
CA LEU A 114 18.37 -9.62 -11.87
C LEU A 114 16.84 -9.78 -11.80
N SER A 115 16.27 -10.72 -12.55
CA SER A 115 14.83 -10.99 -12.52
C SER A 115 14.36 -11.33 -11.11
N ARG A 116 15.02 -12.26 -10.42
CA ARG A 116 14.68 -12.62 -9.04
C ARG A 116 14.82 -11.44 -8.07
N MET A 117 15.78 -10.54 -8.27
CA MET A 117 15.90 -9.33 -7.44
C MET A 117 14.70 -8.39 -7.62
N LEU A 118 14.23 -8.21 -8.85
CA LEU A 118 13.05 -7.38 -9.17
C LEU A 118 11.76 -8.05 -8.67
N ASP A 119 11.66 -9.37 -8.81
CA ASP A 119 10.53 -10.16 -8.31
C ASP A 119 10.49 -10.09 -6.78
N SER A 120 11.64 -10.16 -6.11
CA SER A 120 11.75 -10.03 -4.65
C SER A 120 11.26 -8.66 -4.17
N GLN A 121 11.62 -7.58 -4.87
CA GLN A 121 11.11 -6.23 -4.57
C GLN A 121 9.58 -6.16 -4.72
N THR A 122 9.07 -6.71 -5.82
CA THR A 122 7.62 -6.73 -6.11
C THR A 122 6.85 -7.54 -5.07
N SER A 123 7.34 -8.73 -4.74
CA SER A 123 6.76 -9.64 -3.74
C SER A 123 6.73 -9.00 -2.35
N MET A 124 7.83 -8.39 -1.92
CA MET A 124 7.88 -7.67 -0.65
C MET A 124 6.92 -6.47 -0.65
N THR A 125 6.83 -5.74 -1.75
CA THR A 125 5.90 -4.59 -1.86
C THR A 125 4.44 -4.99 -1.75
N GLN A 126 4.05 -6.09 -2.38
CA GLN A 126 2.70 -6.62 -2.27
C GLN A 126 2.38 -7.09 -0.85
N ARG A 127 3.36 -7.65 -0.12
CA ARG A 127 3.19 -8.07 1.28
C ARG A 127 3.00 -6.87 2.20
N GLY A 128 3.85 -5.84 2.08
CA GLY A 128 3.71 -4.60 2.85
C GLY A 128 2.31 -3.99 2.70
N LYS A 129 1.84 -3.83 1.45
CA LYS A 129 0.47 -3.36 1.18
C LYS A 129 -0.62 -4.24 1.78
N LYS A 130 -0.43 -5.57 1.83
CA LYS A 130 -1.41 -6.49 2.44
C LYS A 130 -1.43 -6.35 3.95
N ASP A 131 -0.29 -6.19 4.59
CA ASP A 131 -0.20 -6.05 6.04
C ASP A 131 -0.71 -4.66 6.50
N ASP A 132 -0.45 -3.59 5.73
CA ASP A 132 -1.06 -2.26 5.94
C ASP A 132 -2.59 -2.31 5.87
N ARG A 133 -3.16 -3.11 4.96
CA ARG A 133 -4.61 -3.31 4.89
C ARG A 133 -5.13 -4.07 6.10
N LYS A 134 -4.43 -5.11 6.58
CA LYS A 134 -4.84 -5.87 7.77
C LYS A 134 -4.81 -4.99 9.01
N SER A 135 -3.80 -4.14 9.18
CA SER A 135 -3.75 -3.18 10.30
C SER A 135 -4.87 -2.14 10.20
N SER A 136 -5.18 -1.63 9.00
CA SER A 136 -6.32 -0.74 8.79
C SER A 136 -7.69 -1.41 9.01
N THR A 137 -7.79 -2.74 8.84
CA THR A 137 -9.05 -3.50 9.05
C THR A 137 -9.21 -3.94 10.51
N ALA A 138 -8.16 -3.88 11.32
CA ALA A 138 -8.16 -4.24 12.74
C ALA A 138 -8.71 -3.12 13.66
N VAL A 139 -9.62 -2.28 13.16
CA VAL A 139 -10.48 -1.43 13.99
C VAL A 139 -11.74 -2.25 14.29
N SER A 140 -11.67 -3.10 15.31
CA SER A 140 -12.76 -3.96 15.75
C SER A 140 -13.93 -3.22 16.43
N ASP A 141 -13.84 -1.88 16.56
CA ASP A 141 -14.87 -0.99 17.11
C ASP A 141 -15.35 0.07 16.13
N LEU A 142 -15.18 -0.14 14.81
CA LEU A 142 -16.02 0.58 13.86
C LEU A 142 -17.41 -0.08 13.92
N VAL A 143 -18.29 0.48 14.76
CA VAL A 143 -19.73 0.35 14.57
C VAL A 143 -20.00 0.84 13.15
N LEU A 144 -20.13 -0.10 12.22
CA LEU A 144 -20.61 0.20 10.88
C LEU A 144 -22.10 0.52 11.02
N GLU A 145 -22.41 1.76 11.34
CA GLU A 145 -23.69 2.33 10.94
C GLU A 145 -23.65 2.33 9.41
N GLY A 146 -24.29 1.33 8.79
CA GLY A 146 -24.50 1.31 7.35
C GLY A 146 -25.25 2.59 6.89
N PRO A 147 -25.66 2.71 5.63
CA PRO A 147 -26.40 3.88 5.15
C PRO A 147 -27.79 4.09 5.81
N GLY A 148 -28.07 3.44 6.94
CA GLY A 148 -29.11 3.82 7.90
C GLY A 148 -28.63 4.88 8.89
N GLY A 149 -28.07 5.99 8.38
CA GLY A 149 -27.92 7.22 9.15
C GLY A 149 -29.29 7.88 9.36
N LEU A 150 -30.23 7.16 9.96
CA LEU A 150 -31.51 7.67 10.41
C LEU A 150 -31.46 7.72 11.93
N PRO A 151 -31.70 8.88 12.55
CA PRO A 151 -31.82 8.94 14.00
C PRO A 151 -32.88 7.92 14.46
N SER A 152 -32.66 7.30 15.63
CA SER A 152 -33.48 6.23 16.18
C SER A 152 -34.95 6.63 16.43
N ASP A 153 -35.27 7.91 16.26
CA ASP A 153 -36.61 8.47 16.29
C ASP A 153 -37.30 8.49 14.90
N MET A 154 -36.67 7.95 13.84
CA MET A 154 -37.16 8.01 12.45
C MET A 154 -37.41 9.45 11.93
N GLY A 155 -36.65 10.44 12.39
CA GLY A 155 -36.82 11.83 11.92
C GLY A 155 -38.07 12.51 12.47
N GLN A 156 -38.42 12.24 13.73
CA GLN A 156 -39.57 12.81 14.43
C GLN A 156 -39.39 14.31 14.77
N ARG A 157 -39.31 15.17 13.74
CA ARG A 157 -39.58 16.61 13.88
C ARG A 157 -40.98 16.90 14.42
N GLU A 158 -41.91 15.96 14.22
CA GLU A 158 -43.29 16.06 14.68
C GLU A 158 -43.38 16.19 16.21
N ASN A 159 -42.48 15.52 16.95
CA ASN A 159 -42.47 15.57 18.41
C ASN A 159 -42.04 16.95 18.94
N LEU A 160 -41.03 17.57 18.32
CA LEU A 160 -40.53 18.89 18.73
C LEU A 160 -41.54 20.01 18.47
N ALA A 161 -42.23 19.97 17.32
CA ALA A 161 -43.26 20.97 16.98
C ALA A 161 -44.47 20.87 17.93
N LEU A 162 -44.91 19.64 18.25
CA LEU A 162 -45.99 19.40 19.22
C LEU A 162 -45.58 19.82 20.64
N GLN A 163 -44.33 19.56 21.04
CA GLN A 163 -43.82 20.00 22.34
C GLN A 163 -43.74 21.52 22.43
N ALA A 164 -43.24 22.20 21.40
CA ALA A 164 -43.19 23.66 21.35
C ALA A 164 -44.60 24.29 21.38
N LEU A 165 -45.56 23.69 20.66
CA LEU A 165 -46.97 24.12 20.70
C LEU A 165 -47.57 23.95 22.09
N ASN A 166 -47.37 22.81 22.75
CA ASN A 166 -47.86 22.57 24.11
C ASN A 166 -47.26 23.56 25.11
N ASN A 167 -45.95 23.81 25.01
CA ASN A 167 -45.27 24.81 25.84
C ASN A 167 -45.85 26.21 25.61
N ALA A 168 -46.09 26.60 24.36
CA ALA A 168 -46.69 27.88 24.03
C ALA A 168 -48.13 28.00 24.54
N MET A 169 -48.95 26.95 24.46
CA MET A 169 -50.32 26.96 25.02
C MET A 169 -50.31 27.12 26.55
N ASN A 170 -49.30 26.54 27.21
CA ASN A 170 -49.15 26.57 28.66
C ASN A 170 -48.45 27.84 29.17
N ALA A 171 -47.86 28.67 28.30
CA ALA A 171 -47.17 29.91 28.65
C ALA A 171 -48.13 31.09 28.98
N GLY A 172 -49.44 30.87 28.96
CA GLY A 172 -50.43 31.86 29.42
C GLY A 172 -50.76 32.99 28.41
N TYR A 173 -50.51 32.79 27.11
CA TYR A 173 -50.85 33.79 26.09
C TYR A 173 -52.36 34.06 25.98
N SER A 174 -52.72 35.27 25.53
CA SER A 174 -54.12 35.63 25.28
C SER A 174 -54.75 34.73 24.19
N ARG A 175 -56.09 34.63 24.21
CA ARG A 175 -56.84 33.73 23.32
C ARG A 175 -56.61 34.01 21.83
N GLU A 176 -56.39 35.27 21.47
CA GLU A 176 -56.04 35.70 20.11
C GLU A 176 -54.64 35.19 19.70
N HIS A 177 -53.64 35.34 20.58
CA HIS A 177 -52.28 34.85 20.32
C HIS A 177 -52.22 33.32 20.26
N GLN A 178 -52.96 32.61 21.13
CA GLN A 178 -53.06 31.16 21.05
C GLN A 178 -53.61 30.70 19.69
N THR A 179 -54.57 31.44 19.14
CA THR A 179 -55.14 31.15 17.82
C THR A 179 -54.13 31.37 16.70
N MET A 180 -53.33 32.45 16.78
CA MET A 180 -52.24 32.70 15.81
C MET A 180 -51.17 31.60 15.86
N ILE A 181 -50.75 31.19 17.06
CA ILE A 181 -49.75 30.13 17.27
C ILE A 181 -50.24 28.81 16.66
N LYS A 182 -51.49 28.41 16.91
CA LYS A 182 -52.09 27.20 16.31
C LYS A 182 -52.10 27.25 14.78
N ARG A 183 -52.46 28.39 14.20
CA ARG A 183 -52.47 28.58 12.73
C ARG A 183 -51.06 28.44 12.14
N TYR A 184 -50.07 29.05 12.78
CA TYR A 184 -48.67 28.96 12.35
C TYR A 184 -48.15 27.53 12.39
N PHE A 185 -48.32 26.80 13.49
CA PHE A 185 -47.87 25.41 13.60
C PHE A 185 -48.60 24.48 12.60
N ASN A 186 -49.89 24.70 12.35
CA ASN A 186 -50.64 23.96 11.32
C ASN A 186 -50.15 24.25 9.90
N SER A 187 -49.61 25.45 9.63
CA SER A 187 -49.00 25.77 8.33
C SER A 187 -47.64 25.09 8.15
N LEU A 188 -46.84 25.00 9.23
CA LEU A 188 -45.56 24.29 9.22
C LEU A 188 -45.72 22.80 8.94
N SER A 189 -46.76 22.16 9.49
CA SER A 189 -47.03 20.74 9.22
C SER A 189 -47.47 20.49 7.78
N LYS A 190 -48.31 21.37 7.19
CA LYS A 190 -48.71 21.28 5.78
C LYS A 190 -47.55 21.48 4.80
N ILE A 191 -46.69 22.47 5.03
CA ILE A 191 -45.50 22.72 4.21
C ILE A 191 -44.57 21.50 4.21
N SER A 192 -44.46 20.82 5.36
CA SER A 192 -43.63 19.61 5.48
C SER A 192 -44.18 18.42 4.67
N GLN A 193 -45.49 18.35 4.42
CA GLN A 193 -46.09 17.31 3.58
C GLN A 193 -45.98 17.62 2.08
N GLU A 194 -46.09 18.89 1.67
CA GLU A 194 -45.92 19.29 0.26
C GLU A 194 -44.49 19.12 -0.26
N THR A 195 -43.47 19.34 0.58
CA THR A 195 -42.06 19.13 0.21
C THR A 195 -41.76 17.64 -0.01
N GLN A 196 -42.36 16.74 0.77
CA GLN A 196 -42.19 15.29 0.60
C GLN A 196 -42.85 14.75 -0.69
N ILE A 197 -43.89 15.40 -1.21
CA ILE A 197 -44.57 14.96 -2.44
C ILE A 197 -43.78 15.36 -3.69
N LYS A 198 -43.05 16.49 -3.66
CA LYS A 198 -42.22 16.94 -4.79
C LYS A 198 -40.96 16.10 -4.97
N ASP A 199 -40.30 15.74 -3.87
CA ASP A 199 -39.07 14.92 -3.92
C ASP A 199 -39.33 13.48 -4.42
N ASN A 200 -40.55 12.95 -4.25
CA ASN A 200 -40.93 11.62 -4.73
C ASN A 200 -41.31 11.58 -6.23
N ASN A 201 -41.68 12.71 -6.84
CA ASN A 201 -42.12 12.77 -8.25
C ASN A 201 -40.99 13.06 -9.24
N GLU A 202 -39.83 13.52 -8.80
CA GLU A 202 -38.64 13.70 -9.67
C GLU A 202 -37.83 12.39 -9.86
N ILE A 203 -38.14 11.33 -9.11
CA ILE A 203 -37.39 10.06 -9.13
C ILE A 203 -38.00 9.02 -10.12
N LEU A 204 -39.14 9.33 -10.75
CA LEU A 204 -39.91 8.36 -11.57
C LEU A 204 -39.94 8.67 -13.08
N SER A 205 -39.10 9.56 -13.59
CA SER A 205 -39.10 9.95 -15.01
C SER A 205 -37.76 9.84 -15.74
N ASP A 206 -36.92 8.86 -15.37
CA ASP A 206 -35.84 8.33 -16.23
C ASP A 206 -35.79 6.78 -16.14
#